data_AF-A0A7S3G3F1-F1
#
_entry.id   AF-A0A7S3G3F1-F1
#
_cell.length_a   1.000
_cell.length_b   1.000
_cell.length_c   1.000
_cell.angle_alpha   90.00
_cell.angle_beta   90.00
_cell.angle_gamma   90.00
#
_symmetry.space_group_name_H-M   'P 1'
#
loop_
_entity.id
_entity.type
_entity.pdbx_description
1 polymer ?
#
loop_
_entity_poly.entity_id
_entity_poly.type
_entity_poly.pdbx_seq_one_letter_code
_entity_poly.pdbx_strand_id
1 'polypeptide(L)'
;MPSKKKGGNDRKSTLDTKKDVAKEGKEATENDDLAQKKADFFFLFFDSLDQFCEKRKELDSLLKDAFFNLLEVRKSLGAAEVTPLKFNLNKMQPLLSFHADEAHDEETGVSYLEFSSAPTEAAKDKALDPTKWYGLLPPPALRQAQAKFRQALQICLELATHQSKMSVAESHYSELAKVEE
;
A
#
# COMPACT_ATOMS: atom_id res chain seq x y z
N MET A 1 -89.82 4.22 39.43
CA MET A 1 -88.49 4.61 39.96
C MET A 1 -87.51 3.49 39.63
N PRO A 2 -86.23 3.72 39.33
CA PRO A 2 -85.63 4.69 38.38
C PRO A 2 -84.53 4.05 37.46
N SER A 3 -84.15 4.77 36.37
CA SER A 3 -82.79 4.84 35.76
C SER A 3 -82.19 3.60 35.04
N LYS A 4 -81.34 3.64 34.00
CA LYS A 4 -80.65 4.66 33.19
C LYS A 4 -79.89 3.96 32.02
N LYS A 5 -79.72 4.70 30.91
CA LYS A 5 -78.55 4.80 29.97
C LYS A 5 -78.02 3.53 29.24
N LYS A 6 -77.99 3.49 27.90
CA LYS A 6 -77.13 4.19 26.89
C LYS A 6 -75.68 3.70 26.81
N GLY A 7 -75.25 3.39 25.58
CA GLY A 7 -73.85 3.29 25.12
C GLY A 7 -73.50 1.85 24.74
N GLY A 8 -73.00 1.52 23.56
CA GLY A 8 -72.22 2.32 22.63
C GLY A 8 -70.96 1.53 22.28
N ASN A 9 -70.90 1.16 21.00
CA ASN A 9 -69.91 0.46 20.19
C ASN A 9 -68.41 0.52 20.57
N ASP A 10 -67.68 -0.45 20.00
CA ASP A 10 -66.27 -0.44 19.62
C ASP A 10 -65.18 -0.53 20.70
N ARG A 11 -64.49 -1.68 20.74
CA ARG A 11 -63.04 -1.75 21.02
C ARG A 11 -62.37 -2.74 20.06
N LYS A 12 -61.94 -2.22 18.91
CA LYS A 12 -60.84 -2.76 18.10
C LYS A 12 -59.49 -2.29 18.69
N SER A 13 -58.46 -3.08 18.38
CA SER A 13 -57.02 -2.76 18.34
C SER A 13 -56.29 -2.38 19.64
N THR A 14 -55.73 -3.40 20.29
CA THR A 14 -54.45 -3.31 21.00
C THR A 14 -53.42 -4.09 20.20
N LEU A 15 -52.81 -3.50 19.17
CA LEU A 15 -51.80 -4.17 18.35
C LEU A 15 -50.87 -3.20 17.59
N ASP A 16 -50.50 -2.05 18.18
CA ASP A 16 -49.61 -1.09 17.50
C ASP A 16 -48.50 -0.50 18.40
N THR A 17 -47.91 -1.31 19.28
CA THR A 17 -46.73 -0.88 20.07
C THR A 17 -45.53 -1.83 20.02
N LYS A 18 -45.59 -2.89 19.20
CA LYS A 18 -44.47 -3.86 19.07
C LYS A 18 -43.65 -3.73 17.78
N LYS A 19 -44.04 -2.82 16.87
CA LYS A 19 -43.38 -2.68 15.56
C LYS A 19 -42.34 -1.56 15.50
N ASP A 20 -42.40 -0.60 16.43
CA ASP A 20 -41.47 0.54 16.45
C ASP A 20 -40.17 0.22 17.21
N VAL A 21 -40.23 -0.58 18.28
CA VAL A 21 -39.03 -0.98 19.07
C VAL A 21 -38.09 -1.91 18.27
N ALA A 22 -38.61 -2.66 17.31
CA ALA A 22 -37.81 -3.56 16.47
C ALA A 22 -37.14 -2.85 15.27
N LYS A 23 -37.56 -1.62 14.95
CA LYS A 23 -36.94 -0.80 13.90
C LYS A 23 -35.77 0.00 14.44
N GLU A 24 -35.93 0.64 15.61
CA GLU A 24 -34.84 1.36 16.29
C GLU A 24 -33.66 0.45 16.66
N GLY A 25 -33.92 -0.80 17.04
CA GLY A 25 -32.86 -1.76 17.38
C GLY A 25 -32.05 -2.30 16.19
N LYS A 26 -32.50 -2.11 14.94
CA LYS A 26 -31.75 -2.50 13.72
C LYS A 26 -30.96 -1.33 13.14
N GLU A 27 -31.51 -0.12 13.17
CA GLU A 27 -30.79 1.10 12.76
C GLU A 27 -29.61 1.42 13.69
N ALA A 28 -29.71 1.10 14.99
CA ALA A 28 -28.61 1.32 15.93
C ALA A 28 -27.43 0.36 15.69
N THR A 29 -27.67 -0.90 15.33
CA THR A 29 -26.61 -1.88 15.04
C THR A 29 -25.94 -1.65 13.69
N GLU A 30 -26.70 -1.18 12.70
CA GLU A 30 -26.18 -0.91 11.36
C GLU A 30 -25.32 0.36 11.31
N ASN A 31 -25.65 1.37 12.12
CA ASN A 31 -24.79 2.54 12.31
C ASN A 31 -23.53 2.24 13.12
N ASP A 32 -23.59 1.34 14.10
CA ASP A 32 -22.42 0.92 14.88
C ASP A 32 -21.44 0.10 14.02
N ASP A 33 -21.97 -0.81 13.19
CA ASP A 33 -21.19 -1.57 12.21
C ASP A 33 -20.55 -0.67 11.13
N LEU A 34 -21.26 0.38 10.68
CA LEU A 34 -20.74 1.36 9.73
C LEU A 34 -19.63 2.22 10.35
N ALA A 35 -19.81 2.66 11.59
CA ALA A 35 -18.81 3.42 12.34
C ALA A 35 -17.55 2.58 12.58
N GLN A 36 -17.71 1.29 12.91
CA GLN A 36 -16.59 0.36 13.09
C GLN A 36 -15.81 0.19 11.79
N LYS A 37 -16.48 -0.06 10.66
CA LYS A 37 -15.81 -0.16 9.35
C LYS A 37 -15.04 1.11 8.99
N LYS A 38 -15.62 2.29 9.21
CA LYS A 38 -14.93 3.58 8.97
C LYS A 38 -13.66 3.69 9.81
N ALA A 39 -13.72 3.27 11.08
CA ALA A 39 -12.55 3.25 11.95
C ALA A 39 -11.48 2.27 11.42
N ASP A 40 -11.87 1.09 10.99
CA ASP A 40 -10.94 0.08 10.45
C ASP A 40 -10.20 0.60 9.21
N PHE A 41 -10.90 1.23 8.25
CA PHE A 41 -10.28 1.88 7.09
C PHE A 41 -9.34 3.04 7.48
N PHE A 42 -9.72 3.81 8.49
CA PHE A 42 -8.91 4.90 9.01
C PHE A 42 -7.61 4.36 9.60
N PHE A 43 -7.68 3.32 10.44
CA PHE A 43 -6.50 2.68 11.00
C PHE A 43 -5.60 2.08 9.92
N LEU A 44 -6.17 1.41 8.90
CA LEU A 44 -5.41 0.89 7.76
C LEU A 44 -4.64 2.00 7.03
N PHE A 45 -5.30 3.15 6.81
CA PHE A 45 -4.66 4.30 6.16
C PHE A 45 -3.49 4.85 6.99
N PHE A 46 -3.69 5.07 8.29
CA PHE A 46 -2.65 5.65 9.16
C PHE A 46 -1.48 4.68 9.38
N ASP A 47 -1.75 3.40 9.58
CA ASP A 47 -0.69 2.38 9.68
C ASP A 47 0.12 2.30 8.38
N SER A 48 -0.57 2.30 7.22
CA SER A 48 0.10 2.34 5.91
C SER A 48 0.91 3.62 5.71
N LEU A 49 0.43 4.76 6.20
CA LEU A 49 1.12 6.05 6.12
C LEU A 49 2.38 6.08 6.99
N ASP A 50 2.31 5.53 8.20
CA ASP A 50 3.46 5.43 9.11
C ASP A 50 4.54 4.54 8.49
N GLN A 51 4.15 3.36 7.99
CA GLN A 51 5.06 2.45 7.26
C GLN A 51 5.65 3.14 6.02
N PHE A 52 4.85 3.87 5.25
CA PHE A 52 5.32 4.65 4.12
C PHE A 52 6.37 5.70 4.55
N CYS A 53 6.12 6.44 5.64
CA CYS A 53 7.04 7.44 6.16
C CYS A 53 8.37 6.84 6.63
N GLU A 54 8.34 5.72 7.32
CA GLU A 54 9.54 5.01 7.77
C GLU A 54 10.38 4.51 6.59
N LYS A 55 9.74 3.80 5.66
CA LYS A 55 10.39 3.29 4.44
C LYS A 55 10.95 4.41 3.59
N ARG A 56 10.29 5.58 3.54
CA ARG A 56 10.79 6.74 2.80
C ARG A 56 12.08 7.30 3.41
N LYS A 57 12.20 7.33 4.74
CA LYS A 57 13.44 7.72 5.43
C LYS A 57 14.56 6.71 5.17
N GLU A 58 14.24 5.42 5.23
CA GLU A 58 15.20 4.35 4.94
C GLU A 58 15.71 4.45 3.49
N LEU A 59 14.81 4.65 2.52
CA LEU A 59 15.16 4.87 1.12
C LEU A 59 16.09 6.05 0.93
N ASP A 60 15.81 7.19 1.56
CA ASP A 60 16.66 8.39 1.45
C ASP A 60 18.07 8.11 2.00
N SER A 61 18.18 7.40 3.12
CA SER A 61 19.48 6.98 3.67
C SER A 61 20.23 6.05 2.70
N LEU A 62 19.56 5.05 2.12
CA LEU A 62 20.18 4.14 1.15
C LEU A 62 20.63 4.85 -0.11
N LEU A 63 19.84 5.79 -0.63
CA LEU A 63 20.19 6.57 -1.81
C LEU A 63 21.41 7.46 -1.53
N LYS A 64 21.47 8.12 -0.38
CA LYS A 64 22.64 8.91 0.04
C LYS A 64 23.91 8.05 0.07
N ASP A 65 23.85 6.87 0.69
CA ASP A 65 24.97 5.92 0.72
C ASP A 65 25.36 5.47 -0.70
N ALA A 66 24.38 5.15 -1.55
CA ALA A 66 24.61 4.67 -2.90
C ALA A 66 25.29 5.73 -3.77
N PHE A 67 24.79 6.97 -3.73
CA PHE A 67 25.38 8.09 -4.45
C PHE A 67 26.75 8.48 -3.90
N PHE A 68 26.95 8.44 -2.58
CA PHE A 68 28.26 8.68 -1.97
C PHE A 68 29.31 7.67 -2.47
N ASN A 69 28.97 6.38 -2.47
CA ASN A 69 29.82 5.34 -3.02
C ASN A 69 30.14 5.57 -4.51
N LEU A 70 29.15 5.99 -5.31
CA LEU A 70 29.35 6.31 -6.72
C LEU A 70 30.30 7.51 -6.90
N LEU A 71 30.19 8.54 -6.06
CA LEU A 71 31.11 9.68 -6.04
C LEU A 71 32.54 9.25 -5.68
N GLU A 72 32.71 8.31 -4.76
CA GLU A 72 34.02 7.75 -4.42
C GLU A 72 34.64 7.00 -5.61
N VAL A 73 33.85 6.21 -6.34
CA VAL A 73 34.31 5.55 -7.58
C VAL A 73 34.70 6.61 -8.62
N ARG A 74 33.91 7.66 -8.78
CA ARG A 74 34.21 8.75 -9.71
C ARG A 74 35.49 9.50 -9.35
N LYS A 75 35.74 9.71 -8.05
CA LYS A 75 36.96 10.34 -7.55
C LYS A 75 38.19 9.48 -7.81
N SER A 76 38.07 8.16 -7.66
CA SER A 76 39.20 7.22 -7.79
C SER A 76 39.50 6.81 -9.23
N LEU A 77 38.48 6.54 -10.05
CA LEU A 77 38.62 6.11 -11.45
C LEU A 77 38.54 7.26 -12.47
N GLY A 78 38.06 8.42 -12.06
CA GLY A 78 37.81 9.55 -12.94
C GLY A 78 36.38 9.60 -13.50
N ALA A 79 35.96 10.80 -13.89
CA ALA A 79 34.58 11.08 -14.29
C ALA A 79 34.11 10.31 -15.53
N ALA A 80 35.00 10.03 -16.49
CA ALA A 80 34.68 9.37 -17.75
C ALA A 80 34.45 7.86 -17.60
N GLU A 81 35.05 7.24 -16.59
CA GLU A 81 34.97 5.79 -16.38
C GLU A 81 33.65 5.35 -15.76
N VAL A 82 32.97 6.22 -15.00
CA VAL A 82 31.67 5.91 -14.39
C VAL A 82 30.54 6.69 -15.08
N THR A 83 30.47 6.52 -16.41
CA THR A 83 29.46 7.19 -17.25
C THR A 83 28.56 6.18 -17.96
N PRO A 84 27.35 6.61 -18.38
CA PRO A 84 26.51 5.82 -19.27
C PRO A 84 27.18 5.41 -20.59
N LEU A 85 28.25 6.11 -21.01
CA LEU A 85 29.02 5.75 -22.22
C LEU A 85 29.69 4.38 -22.11
N LYS A 86 29.91 3.87 -20.89
CA LYS A 86 30.49 2.54 -20.66
C LYS A 86 29.43 1.43 -20.64
N PHE A 87 28.15 1.76 -20.74
CA PHE A 87 27.10 0.75 -20.81
C PHE A 87 27.25 -0.09 -22.08
N ASN A 88 27.31 -1.40 -21.91
CA ASN A 88 27.35 -2.31 -23.04
C ASN A 88 25.91 -2.55 -23.53
N LEU A 89 25.43 -1.69 -24.43
CA LEU A 89 24.04 -1.72 -24.92
C LEU A 89 23.67 -3.06 -25.58
N ASN A 90 24.64 -3.79 -26.14
CA ASN A 90 24.40 -5.10 -26.75
C ASN A 90 24.17 -6.22 -25.71
N LYS A 91 24.72 -6.06 -24.49
CA LYS A 91 24.60 -7.03 -23.39
C LYS A 91 23.65 -6.57 -22.29
N MET A 92 23.22 -5.31 -22.31
CA MET A 92 22.33 -4.75 -21.29
C MET A 92 20.96 -5.44 -21.39
N GLN A 93 20.58 -6.11 -20.31
CA GLN A 93 19.29 -6.79 -20.15
C GLN A 93 18.76 -6.46 -18.75
N PRO A 94 17.42 -6.42 -18.56
CA PRO A 94 16.85 -6.23 -17.23
C PRO A 94 17.22 -7.43 -16.36
N LEU A 95 17.83 -7.19 -15.19
CA LEU A 95 18.16 -8.25 -14.23
C LEU A 95 17.03 -8.48 -13.21
N LEU A 96 16.06 -7.59 -13.16
CA LEU A 96 14.94 -7.63 -12.23
C LEU A 96 13.67 -7.26 -12.99
N SER A 97 12.62 -8.05 -12.86
CA SER A 97 11.26 -7.72 -13.28
C SER A 97 10.42 -7.39 -12.06
N PHE A 98 9.41 -6.55 -12.27
CA PHE A 98 8.45 -6.18 -11.24
C PHE A 98 7.08 -6.74 -11.61
N HIS A 99 6.37 -7.24 -10.61
CA HIS A 99 5.03 -7.77 -10.72
C HIS A 99 4.13 -7.01 -9.75
N ALA A 100 2.89 -6.78 -10.18
CA ALA A 100 1.85 -6.22 -9.35
C ALA A 100 0.76 -7.28 -9.25
N ASP A 101 0.60 -7.83 -8.05
CA ASP A 101 -0.36 -8.87 -7.76
C ASP A 101 -1.49 -8.27 -6.92
N GLU A 102 -2.72 -8.74 -7.11
CA GLU A 102 -3.85 -8.32 -6.29
C GLU A 102 -3.84 -9.11 -4.98
N ALA A 103 -3.64 -8.40 -3.87
CA ALA A 103 -3.69 -8.94 -2.52
C ALA A 103 -4.96 -8.47 -1.81
N HIS A 104 -5.46 -9.28 -0.89
CA HIS A 104 -6.67 -8.99 -0.14
C HIS A 104 -6.36 -8.93 1.35
N ASP A 105 -6.76 -7.84 1.99
CA ASP A 105 -6.69 -7.68 3.44
C ASP A 105 -7.92 -8.36 4.07
N GLU A 106 -7.70 -9.46 4.80
CA GLU A 106 -8.76 -10.24 5.44
C GLU A 106 -9.51 -9.45 6.52
N GLU A 107 -8.85 -8.49 7.16
CA GLU A 107 -9.38 -7.76 8.30
C GLU A 107 -10.31 -6.62 7.84
N THR A 108 -9.95 -5.96 6.74
CA THR A 108 -10.71 -4.82 6.20
C THR A 108 -11.55 -5.16 4.97
N GLY A 109 -11.34 -6.32 4.35
CA GLY A 109 -12.09 -6.76 3.16
C GLY A 109 -11.65 -6.07 1.85
N VAL A 110 -10.42 -5.54 1.82
CA VAL A 110 -9.97 -4.59 0.81
C VAL A 110 -8.96 -5.24 -0.12
N SER A 111 -9.14 -5.09 -1.44
CA SER A 111 -8.12 -5.49 -2.40
C SER A 111 -7.15 -4.36 -2.73
N TYR A 112 -5.86 -4.65 -2.69
CA TYR A 112 -4.79 -3.69 -3.01
C TYR A 112 -3.75 -4.35 -3.91
N LEU A 113 -2.92 -3.52 -4.57
CA LEU A 113 -1.81 -4.02 -5.37
C LEU A 113 -0.57 -4.20 -4.50
N GLU A 114 -0.09 -5.44 -4.43
CA GLU A 114 1.19 -5.79 -3.85
C GLU A 114 2.26 -5.83 -4.94
N PHE A 115 3.34 -5.08 -4.74
CA PHE A 115 4.43 -5.01 -5.71
C PHE A 115 5.59 -5.89 -5.26
N SER A 116 5.91 -6.88 -6.07
CA SER A 116 7.03 -7.80 -5.84
C SER A 116 8.06 -7.70 -6.96
N SER A 117 9.27 -8.17 -6.70
CA SER A 117 10.30 -8.29 -7.72
C SER A 117 10.75 -9.73 -7.89
N ALA A 118 11.00 -10.11 -9.14
CA ALA A 118 11.53 -11.41 -9.50
C ALA A 118 12.82 -11.26 -10.32
N PRO A 119 13.84 -12.10 -10.06
CA PRO A 119 15.02 -12.14 -10.91
C PRO A 119 14.64 -12.64 -12.31
N THR A 120 15.11 -11.96 -13.35
CA THR A 120 14.90 -12.39 -14.73
C THR A 120 15.81 -13.56 -15.09
N GLU A 121 15.55 -14.23 -16.22
CA GLU A 121 16.47 -15.25 -16.74
C GLU A 121 17.89 -14.69 -16.99
N ALA A 122 18.00 -13.42 -17.37
CA ALA A 122 19.28 -12.72 -17.52
C ALA A 122 20.04 -12.56 -16.18
N ALA A 123 19.35 -12.55 -15.04
CA ALA A 123 19.98 -12.46 -13.72
C ALA A 123 20.83 -13.69 -13.37
N LYS A 124 20.55 -14.85 -13.99
CA LYS A 124 21.31 -16.10 -13.78
C LYS A 124 22.69 -16.02 -14.42
N ASP A 125 22.84 -15.22 -15.48
CA ASP A 125 24.12 -15.05 -16.15
C ASP A 125 24.98 -14.01 -15.43
N LYS A 126 25.97 -14.50 -14.67
CA LYS A 126 26.95 -13.65 -13.99
C LYS A 126 27.78 -12.80 -14.97
N ALA A 127 27.83 -13.12 -16.26
CA ALA A 127 28.51 -12.32 -17.27
C ALA A 127 27.76 -11.02 -17.63
N LEU A 128 26.46 -10.95 -17.32
CA LEU A 128 25.61 -9.79 -17.56
C LEU A 128 25.64 -8.76 -16.41
N ASP A 129 26.41 -9.02 -15.35
CA ASP A 129 26.54 -8.09 -14.23
C ASP A 129 27.13 -6.74 -14.69
N PRO A 130 26.40 -5.62 -14.56
CA PRO A 130 26.84 -4.29 -14.99
C PRO A 130 28.14 -3.84 -14.34
N THR A 131 28.50 -4.34 -13.16
CA THR A 131 29.77 -3.97 -12.50
C THR A 131 30.99 -4.43 -13.30
N LYS A 132 30.86 -5.47 -14.13
CA LYS A 132 31.94 -5.99 -14.97
C LYS A 132 32.18 -5.16 -16.23
N TRP A 133 31.28 -4.25 -16.58
CA TRP A 133 31.47 -3.34 -17.72
C TRP A 133 32.54 -2.30 -17.46
N TYR A 134 32.92 -2.10 -16.20
CA TYR A 134 33.88 -1.10 -15.74
C TYR A 134 35.30 -1.64 -15.54
N GLY A 135 35.61 -2.83 -16.08
CA GLY A 135 36.95 -3.43 -16.08
C GLY A 135 37.02 -4.79 -15.40
N LEU A 136 38.22 -5.37 -15.39
CA LEU A 136 38.46 -6.74 -14.91
C LEU A 136 38.21 -6.91 -13.40
N LEU A 137 38.42 -5.83 -12.62
CA LEU A 137 38.19 -5.80 -11.19
C LEU A 137 37.45 -4.51 -10.80
N PRO A 138 36.11 -4.54 -10.63
CA PRO A 138 35.38 -3.34 -10.24
C PRO A 138 35.80 -2.87 -8.84
N PRO A 139 35.87 -1.56 -8.57
CA PRO A 139 36.15 -1.05 -7.23
C PRO A 139 35.11 -1.53 -6.20
N PRO A 140 35.52 -1.74 -4.94
CA PRO A 140 34.59 -2.12 -3.87
C PRO A 140 33.41 -1.15 -3.72
N ALA A 141 33.67 0.16 -3.81
CA ALA A 141 32.64 1.20 -3.74
C ALA A 141 31.59 1.05 -4.86
N LEU A 142 31.97 0.60 -6.06
CA LEU A 142 31.02 0.39 -7.16
C LEU A 142 30.06 -0.77 -6.87
N ARG A 143 30.59 -1.86 -6.30
CA ARG A 143 29.77 -3.00 -5.86
C ARG A 143 28.83 -2.61 -4.72
N GLN A 144 29.33 -1.81 -3.77
CA GLN A 144 28.52 -1.30 -2.66
C GLN A 144 27.41 -0.38 -3.16
N ALA A 145 27.71 0.53 -4.09
CA ALA A 145 26.71 1.38 -4.72
C ALA A 145 25.61 0.54 -5.41
N GLN A 146 25.99 -0.46 -6.22
CA GLN A 146 25.02 -1.35 -6.87
C GLN A 146 24.15 -2.10 -5.84
N ALA A 147 24.73 -2.64 -4.78
CA ALA A 147 23.99 -3.35 -3.74
C ALA A 147 22.99 -2.42 -3.03
N LYS A 148 23.41 -1.19 -2.69
CA LYS A 148 22.55 -0.17 -2.07
C LYS A 148 21.42 0.26 -3.00
N PHE A 149 21.68 0.44 -4.29
CA PHE A 149 20.62 0.72 -5.28
C PHE A 149 19.63 -0.43 -5.42
N ARG A 150 20.10 -1.69 -5.37
CA ARG A 150 19.19 -2.86 -5.38
C ARG A 150 18.30 -2.89 -4.15
N GLN A 151 18.83 -2.59 -2.97
CA GLN A 151 18.03 -2.48 -1.75
C GLN A 151 17.03 -1.33 -1.83
N ALA A 152 17.46 -0.15 -2.31
CA ALA A 152 16.60 1.00 -2.52
C ALA A 152 15.43 0.68 -3.46
N LEU A 153 15.65 -0.12 -4.52
CA LEU A 153 14.57 -0.58 -5.41
C LEU A 153 13.55 -1.46 -4.68
N GLN A 154 13.97 -2.33 -3.77
CA GLN A 154 13.02 -3.14 -2.98
C GLN A 154 12.14 -2.24 -2.11
N ILE A 155 12.73 -1.26 -1.42
CA ILE A 155 11.98 -0.30 -0.62
C ILE A 155 11.01 0.52 -1.48
N CYS A 156 11.38 0.87 -2.72
CA CYS A 156 10.45 1.53 -3.64
C CYS A 156 9.20 0.69 -3.95
N LEU A 157 9.32 -0.64 -4.02
CA LEU A 157 8.18 -1.54 -4.24
C LEU A 157 7.29 -1.63 -3.01
N GLU A 158 7.90 -1.71 -1.82
CA GLU A 158 7.17 -1.65 -0.55
C GLU A 158 6.41 -0.33 -0.42
N LEU A 159 7.06 0.81 -0.74
CA LEU A 159 6.42 2.12 -0.77
C LEU A 159 5.25 2.17 -1.77
N ALA A 160 5.41 1.60 -2.96
CA ALA A 160 4.33 1.52 -3.94
C ALA A 160 3.15 0.69 -3.42
N THR A 161 3.43 -0.39 -2.69
CA THR A 161 2.42 -1.24 -2.04
C THR A 161 1.66 -0.45 -0.97
N HIS A 162 2.36 0.25 -0.07
CA HIS A 162 1.71 1.09 0.95
C HIS A 162 0.91 2.22 0.31
N GLN A 163 1.42 2.83 -0.76
CA GLN A 163 0.68 3.85 -1.50
C GLN A 163 -0.60 3.28 -2.12
N SER A 164 -0.57 2.05 -2.63
CA SER A 164 -1.78 1.35 -3.09
C SER A 164 -2.77 1.15 -1.95
N LYS A 165 -2.32 0.65 -0.79
CA LYS A 165 -3.18 0.45 0.39
C LYS A 165 -3.86 1.75 0.81
N MET A 166 -3.11 2.84 0.91
CA MET A 166 -3.63 4.17 1.25
C MET A 166 -4.67 4.65 0.23
N SER A 167 -4.40 4.50 -1.06
CA SER A 167 -5.31 4.92 -2.13
C SER A 167 -6.64 4.17 -2.06
N VAL A 168 -6.61 2.87 -1.74
CA VAL A 168 -7.82 2.06 -1.66
C VAL A 168 -8.60 2.36 -0.37
N ALA A 169 -7.90 2.51 0.76
CA ALA A 169 -8.52 2.92 2.03
C ALA A 169 -9.24 4.28 1.92
N GLU A 170 -8.63 5.26 1.25
CA GLU A 170 -9.25 6.55 0.96
C GLU A 170 -10.52 6.41 0.11
N SER A 171 -10.47 5.56 -0.93
CA SER A 171 -11.59 5.33 -1.83
C SER A 171 -12.79 4.76 -1.06
N HIS A 172 -12.60 3.71 -0.27
CA HIS A 172 -13.67 3.11 0.54
C HIS A 172 -14.19 4.05 1.63
N TYR A 173 -13.32 4.79 2.31
CA TYR A 173 -13.75 5.78 3.29
C TYR A 173 -14.64 6.85 2.65
N SER A 174 -14.27 7.33 1.46
CA SER A 174 -15.06 8.33 0.72
C SER A 174 -16.42 7.80 0.27
N GLU A 175 -16.53 6.52 -0.05
CA GLU A 175 -17.80 5.88 -0.41
C GLU A 175 -18.71 5.77 0.81
N LEU A 176 -18.19 5.32 1.95
CA LEU A 176 -18.96 5.23 3.19
C LEU A 176 -19.36 6.60 3.75
N ALA A 177 -18.60 7.66 3.44
CA ALA A 177 -18.96 9.03 3.80
C ALA A 177 -20.13 9.57 2.96
N LYS A 178 -20.29 9.14 1.70
CA LYS A 178 -21.39 9.56 0.82
C LYS A 178 -22.73 8.89 1.14
N VAL A 179 -22.70 7.75 1.84
CA VAL A 179 -23.92 7.01 2.23
C VAL A 179 -24.70 7.71 3.36
N GLU A 180 -24.06 8.67 4.05
CA GLU A 180 -24.69 9.45 5.13
C GLU A 180 -25.39 10.75 4.66
N GLU A 181 -25.25 11.16 3.40
CA GLU A 181 -25.96 12.33 2.80
C GLU A 181 -27.25 11.91 2.08
#